data_AF-A0A525DBE1-F1
#
_entry.id   AF-A0A525DBE1-F1
#
_cell.length_a   1.000
_cell.length_b   1.000
_cell.length_c   1.000
_cell.angle_alpha   90.00
_cell.angle_beta   90.00
_cell.angle_gamma   90.00
#
_symmetry.space_group_name_H-M   'P 1'
#
loop_
_entity.id
_entity.type
_entity.pdbx_description
1 polymer ?
#
loop_
_entity_poly.entity_id
_entity_poly.type
_entity_poly.pdbx_seq_one_letter_code
_entity_poly.pdbx_strand_id
1 'polypeptide(L)'
;MGFFNKNLVLSVLLAVLWFSSQMVWAQEFLYFSDPGFGKFGKSEYPNTLFSHDLHATAYQIECKSCHHIYASGKNIWEEDMHTQMCSDCHGDSKAELVNAYHMNCWGCHKKIQQEYYQADTPTSDCSACHVAENDQEAEQARIIEKTKKTDKTLLKVIKMMKTKAFY
;
A
#
# COMPACT_ATOMS: atom_id res chain seq x y z
N MET A 1 -10.15 18.74 -54.72
CA MET A 1 -10.24 17.41 -54.07
C MET A 1 -8.96 17.19 -53.25
N GLY A 2 -9.05 17.12 -51.93
CA GLY A 2 -7.90 16.81 -51.07
C GLY A 2 -7.58 15.32 -51.11
N PHE A 3 -6.36 14.97 -51.50
CA PHE A 3 -5.88 13.58 -51.47
C PHE A 3 -5.62 13.17 -50.02
N PHE A 4 -6.61 12.56 -49.37
CA PHE A 4 -6.39 11.85 -48.11
C PHE A 4 -5.60 10.57 -48.39
N ASN A 5 -4.34 10.55 -47.97
CA ASN A 5 -3.51 9.35 -48.04
C ASN A 5 -4.03 8.32 -47.03
N LYS A 6 -4.74 7.30 -47.50
CA LYS A 6 -5.35 6.25 -46.65
C LYS A 6 -4.31 5.54 -45.76
N ASN A 7 -3.06 5.46 -46.22
CA ASN A 7 -1.96 4.85 -45.44
C ASN A 7 -1.52 5.74 -44.28
N LEU A 8 -1.63 7.07 -44.42
CA LEU A 8 -1.37 8.04 -43.34
C LEU A 8 -2.47 7.98 -42.27
N VAL A 9 -3.73 7.87 -42.69
CA VAL A 9 -4.86 7.74 -41.75
C VAL A 9 -4.77 6.43 -40.96
N LEU A 10 -4.42 5.33 -41.63
CA LEU A 10 -4.27 4.02 -40.98
C LEU A 10 -3.09 3.98 -40.00
N SER A 11 -1.97 4.60 -40.34
CA SER A 11 -0.80 4.67 -39.45
C SER A 11 -1.04 5.55 -38.22
N VAL A 12 -1.78 6.66 -38.37
CA VAL A 12 -2.22 7.49 -37.23
C VAL A 12 -3.17 6.71 -36.32
N LEU A 13 -4.14 5.97 -36.86
CA LEU A 13 -5.06 5.15 -36.06
C LEU A 13 -4.34 4.01 -35.31
N LEU A 14 -3.38 3.35 -35.95
CA LEU A 14 -2.54 2.33 -35.30
C LEU A 14 -1.68 2.93 -34.20
N ALA A 15 -1.11 4.12 -34.40
CA ALA A 15 -0.33 4.83 -33.37
C ALA A 15 -1.20 5.25 -32.18
N VAL A 16 -2.43 5.74 -32.42
CA VAL A 16 -3.39 6.09 -31.35
C VAL A 16 -3.81 4.85 -30.56
N LEU A 17 -4.08 3.73 -31.23
CA LEU A 17 -4.37 2.45 -30.57
C LEU A 17 -3.19 1.96 -29.72
N TRP A 18 -1.96 2.07 -30.24
CA TRP A 18 -0.75 1.73 -29.51
C TRP A 18 -0.55 2.61 -28.26
N PHE A 19 -0.76 3.93 -28.40
CA PHE A 19 -0.65 4.87 -27.28
C PHE A 19 -1.75 4.67 -26.24
N SER A 20 -2.98 4.36 -26.67
CA SER A 20 -4.10 4.09 -25.76
C SER A 20 -3.89 2.84 -24.90
N SER A 21 -3.14 1.86 -25.42
CA SER A 21 -2.81 0.63 -24.68
C SER A 21 -1.79 0.84 -23.56
N GLN A 22 -1.07 1.97 -23.55
CA GLN A 22 -0.05 2.26 -22.54
C GLN A 22 -0.61 2.97 -21.29
N MET A 23 -1.90 3.32 -21.25
CA MET A 23 -2.57 3.82 -20.04
C MET A 23 -3.02 2.65 -19.13
N VAL A 24 -2.10 1.74 -18.81
CA VAL A 24 -2.25 0.94 -17.58
C VAL A 24 -1.73 1.84 -16.48
N TRP A 25 -2.62 2.30 -15.60
CA TRP A 25 -2.23 2.99 -14.38
C TRP A 25 -1.31 2.03 -13.63
N ALA A 26 -0.01 2.32 -13.59
CA ALA A 26 0.93 1.49 -12.87
C ALA A 26 0.49 1.52 -11.40
N GLN A 27 -0.07 0.41 -10.93
CA GLN A 27 -0.47 0.25 -9.54
C GLN A 27 0.74 0.55 -8.66
N GLU A 28 0.58 1.41 -7.65
CA GLU A 28 1.69 1.82 -6.79
C GLU A 28 2.02 0.69 -5.81
N PHE A 29 2.99 -0.14 -6.20
CA PHE A 29 3.66 -1.07 -5.31
C PHE A 29 4.90 -0.41 -4.74
N LEU A 30 4.89 -0.24 -3.42
CA LEU A 30 6.02 0.27 -2.67
C LEU A 30 6.73 -0.90 -2.01
N TYR A 31 8.01 -1.02 -2.33
CA TYR A 31 8.92 -1.77 -1.47
C TYR A 31 9.20 -0.90 -0.27
N PHE A 32 8.49 -1.19 0.81
CA PHE A 32 8.60 -0.42 2.03
C PHE A 32 9.97 -0.72 2.67
N SER A 33 10.88 0.25 2.57
CA SER A 33 12.22 0.20 3.15
C SER A 33 12.50 1.53 3.83
N ASP A 34 12.36 1.56 5.16
CA ASP A 34 12.69 2.74 5.95
C ASP A 34 14.21 2.83 6.13
N PRO A 35 14.89 3.88 5.62
CA PRO A 35 16.34 4.03 5.75
C PRO A 35 16.83 4.07 7.20
N GLY A 36 15.96 4.45 8.14
CA GLY A 36 16.26 4.49 9.57
C GLY A 36 16.64 3.13 10.15
N PHE A 37 16.28 2.02 9.51
CA PHE A 37 16.77 0.70 9.90
C PHE A 37 18.28 0.50 9.67
N GLY A 38 18.89 1.27 8.76
CA GLY A 38 20.31 1.15 8.44
C GLY A 38 21.25 1.36 9.64
N LYS A 39 20.82 2.14 10.64
CA LYS A 39 21.59 2.36 11.89
C LYS A 39 21.63 1.13 12.81
N PHE A 40 20.84 0.11 12.54
CA PHE A 40 20.78 -1.15 13.31
C PHE A 40 21.44 -2.34 12.62
N GLY A 41 22.15 -2.08 11.50
CA GLY A 41 22.82 -3.12 10.71
C GLY A 41 21.89 -3.81 9.71
N LYS A 42 22.36 -4.93 9.16
CA LYS A 42 21.66 -5.65 8.09
C LYS A 42 20.35 -6.26 8.62
N SER A 43 19.27 -6.12 7.86
CA SER A 43 18.00 -6.81 8.12
C SER A 43 18.13 -8.31 7.88
N GLU A 44 17.49 -9.10 8.74
CA GLU A 44 17.32 -10.54 8.56
C GLU A 44 16.16 -10.89 7.61
N TYR A 45 15.25 -9.94 7.37
CA TYR A 45 14.08 -10.09 6.51
C TYR A 45 14.20 -9.22 5.25
N PRO A 46 13.65 -9.67 4.10
CA PRO A 46 13.43 -8.82 2.93
C PRO A 46 12.62 -7.57 3.27
N ASN A 47 12.68 -6.56 2.39
CA ASN A 47 11.79 -5.40 2.50
C ASN A 47 10.33 -5.85 2.43
N THR A 48 9.45 -5.10 3.09
CA THR A 48 8.02 -5.40 3.06
C THR A 48 7.42 -4.96 1.74
N LEU A 49 6.65 -5.83 1.09
CA LEU A 49 5.86 -5.44 -0.08
C LEU A 49 4.56 -4.78 0.40
N PHE A 50 4.32 -3.55 -0.03
CA PHE A 50 3.15 -2.78 0.33
C PHE A 50 2.47 -2.20 -0.92
N SER A 51 1.15 -2.17 -0.94
CA SER A 51 0.37 -1.50 -1.99
C SER A 51 -0.40 -0.35 -1.38
N HIS A 52 0.01 0.89 -1.67
CA HIS A 52 -0.70 2.07 -1.16
C HIS A 52 -2.12 2.13 -1.73
N ASP A 53 -2.27 1.86 -3.02
CA ASP A 53 -3.57 1.84 -3.69
C ASP A 53 -4.55 0.81 -3.11
N LEU A 54 -4.09 -0.39 -2.75
CA LEU A 54 -4.98 -1.39 -2.14
C LEU A 54 -5.57 -0.85 -0.83
N HIS A 55 -4.75 -0.20 -0.01
CA HIS A 55 -5.16 0.29 1.31
C HIS A 55 -5.96 1.60 1.21
N ALA A 56 -5.41 2.62 0.56
CA ALA A 56 -6.00 3.96 0.49
C ALA A 56 -7.17 4.02 -0.51
N THR A 57 -7.02 3.41 -1.69
CA THR A 57 -8.00 3.54 -2.77
C THR A 57 -9.04 2.43 -2.73
N ALA A 58 -8.62 1.17 -2.75
CA ALA A 58 -9.55 0.03 -2.84
C ALA A 58 -10.28 -0.22 -1.53
N TYR A 59 -9.59 -0.11 -0.39
CA TYR A 59 -10.16 -0.30 0.94
C TYR A 59 -10.59 1.00 1.64
N GLN A 60 -10.30 2.16 1.06
CA GLN A 60 -10.70 3.47 1.59
C GLN A 60 -10.24 3.67 3.05
N ILE A 61 -9.03 3.19 3.36
CA ILE A 61 -8.41 3.43 4.67
C ILE A 61 -7.99 4.89 4.71
N GLU A 62 -8.47 5.61 5.72
CA GLU A 62 -8.15 7.02 5.95
C GLU A 62 -6.64 7.22 6.05
N CYS A 63 -6.10 8.23 5.37
CA CYS A 63 -4.66 8.54 5.38
C CYS A 63 -4.11 8.68 6.81
N LYS A 64 -4.90 9.28 7.71
CA LYS A 64 -4.60 9.47 9.13
C LYS A 64 -4.52 8.19 9.95
N SER A 65 -4.89 7.05 9.38
CA SER A 65 -4.74 5.73 10.01
C SER A 65 -3.29 5.28 10.03
N CYS A 66 -2.48 5.73 9.07
CA CYS A 66 -1.05 5.40 8.95
C CYS A 66 -0.16 6.64 9.07
N HIS A 67 -0.52 7.74 8.40
CA HIS A 67 0.20 9.00 8.52
C HIS A 67 -0.32 9.79 9.70
N HIS A 68 0.49 9.87 10.75
CA HIS A 68 0.09 10.47 12.01
C HIS A 68 1.20 11.33 12.57
N ILE A 69 0.79 12.45 13.15
CA ILE A 69 1.64 13.35 13.93
C ILE A 69 0.85 13.70 15.17
N TYR A 70 1.29 13.25 16.33
CA TYR A 70 0.59 13.52 17.58
C TYR A 70 1.16 14.76 18.27
N ALA A 71 0.31 15.75 18.48
CA ALA A 71 0.59 16.92 19.31
C ALA A 71 -0.49 17.04 20.39
N SER A 72 -0.07 17.10 21.67
CA SER A 72 -0.99 17.18 22.81
C SER A 72 -2.11 16.13 22.80
N GLY A 73 -1.77 14.89 22.40
CA GLY A 73 -2.71 13.77 22.35
C GLY A 73 -3.70 13.78 21.18
N LYS A 74 -3.53 14.67 20.21
CA LYS A 74 -4.35 14.72 18.98
C LYS A 74 -3.49 14.46 17.76
N ASN A 75 -4.01 13.64 16.83
CA ASN A 75 -3.39 13.53 15.51
C ASN A 75 -3.69 14.82 14.74
N ILE A 76 -2.64 15.57 14.42
CA ILE A 76 -2.69 16.85 13.69
C ILE A 76 -2.21 16.71 12.25
N TRP A 77 -1.90 15.49 11.79
CA TRP A 77 -1.50 15.26 10.40
C TRP A 77 -2.66 15.61 9.45
N GLU A 78 -2.34 16.23 8.33
CA GLU A 78 -3.25 16.56 7.23
C GLU A 78 -2.62 16.12 5.89
N GLU A 79 -3.43 15.88 4.86
CA GLU A 79 -2.98 15.32 3.57
C GLU A 79 -2.00 16.24 2.80
N ASP A 80 -2.02 17.54 3.08
CA ASP A 80 -1.09 18.52 2.50
C ASP A 80 0.25 18.57 3.24
N MET A 81 0.39 17.86 4.36
CA MET A 81 1.66 17.71 5.06
C MET A 81 2.54 16.70 4.37
N HIS A 82 3.86 16.94 4.40
CA HIS A 82 4.83 15.98 3.87
C HIS A 82 4.70 14.64 4.59
N THR A 83 4.70 13.56 3.82
CA THR A 83 4.80 12.21 4.37
C THR A 83 6.19 12.03 4.99
N GLN A 84 6.21 11.59 6.25
CA GLN A 84 7.42 11.28 6.99
C GLN A 84 7.59 9.77 7.07
N MET A 85 8.84 9.32 7.18
CA MET A 85 9.14 7.95 7.52
C MET A 85 8.81 7.71 8.98
N CYS A 86 8.47 6.48 9.35
CA CYS A 86 8.24 6.16 10.76
C CYS A 86 9.51 6.45 11.57
N SER A 87 10.68 6.23 10.97
CA SER A 87 11.97 6.48 11.61
C SER A 87 12.30 7.93 11.91
N ASP A 88 11.56 8.89 11.34
CA ASP A 88 11.75 10.32 11.62
C ASP A 88 11.35 10.66 13.06
N CYS A 89 10.43 9.87 13.64
CA CYS A 89 9.96 10.03 15.02
C CYS A 89 10.17 8.78 15.90
N HIS A 90 10.09 7.58 15.32
CA HIS A 90 10.28 6.31 16.00
C HIS A 90 11.67 5.74 15.75
N GLY A 91 12.24 5.02 16.70
CA GLY A 91 13.50 4.30 16.47
C GLY A 91 14.66 4.82 17.28
N ASP A 92 14.40 5.22 18.53
CA ASP A 92 15.42 5.25 19.57
C ASP A 92 16.06 3.86 19.76
N SER A 93 15.33 2.80 19.38
CA SER A 93 15.87 1.44 19.25
C SER A 93 15.28 0.70 18.05
N LYS A 94 15.97 -0.37 17.61
CA LYS A 94 15.45 -1.29 16.57
C LYS A 94 14.08 -1.82 16.96
N ALA A 95 13.92 -2.23 18.22
CA ALA A 95 12.68 -2.81 18.72
C ALA A 95 11.51 -1.81 18.66
N GLU A 96 11.76 -0.55 18.99
CA GLU A 96 10.73 0.49 18.90
C GLU A 96 10.29 0.75 17.46
N LEU A 97 11.23 0.89 16.51
CA LEU A 97 10.89 1.10 15.10
C LEU A 97 10.16 -0.12 14.50
N VAL A 98 10.61 -1.35 14.80
CA VAL A 98 9.89 -2.58 14.44
C VAL A 98 8.48 -2.57 15.01
N ASN A 99 8.31 -2.19 16.28
CA ASN A 99 6.99 -2.12 16.90
C ASN A 99 6.10 -1.04 16.28
N ALA A 100 6.64 0.10 15.87
CA ALA A 100 5.86 1.13 15.16
C ALA A 100 5.23 0.56 13.88
N TYR A 101 6.01 -0.19 13.08
CA TYR A 101 5.50 -0.88 11.90
C TYR A 101 4.53 -1.99 12.22
N HIS A 102 4.91 -2.93 13.09
CA HIS A 102 4.08 -4.09 13.39
C HIS A 102 2.76 -3.69 14.06
N MET A 103 2.77 -2.75 15.01
CA MET A 103 1.54 -2.34 15.66
C MET A 103 0.59 -1.60 14.72
N ASN A 104 1.12 -0.82 13.75
CA ASN A 104 0.27 -0.17 12.76
C ASN A 104 -0.26 -1.16 11.71
N CYS A 105 0.63 -1.93 11.07
CA CYS A 105 0.26 -2.83 9.98
C CYS A 105 -0.44 -4.10 10.51
N TRP A 106 0.27 -4.88 11.34
CA TRP A 106 -0.25 -6.13 11.87
C TRP A 106 -1.37 -5.89 12.88
N GLY A 107 -1.29 -4.85 13.72
CA GLY A 107 -2.37 -4.51 14.64
C GLY A 107 -3.70 -4.23 13.93
N CYS A 108 -3.68 -3.52 12.80
CA CYS A 108 -4.87 -3.29 11.99
C CYS A 108 -5.40 -4.59 11.37
N HIS A 109 -4.53 -5.36 10.72
CA HIS A 109 -4.89 -6.65 10.13
C HIS A 109 -5.54 -7.60 11.14
N LYS A 110 -4.96 -7.69 12.34
CA LYS A 110 -5.48 -8.56 13.41
C LYS A 110 -6.88 -8.17 13.84
N LYS A 111 -7.17 -6.87 13.98
CA LYS A 111 -8.52 -6.42 14.34
C LYS A 111 -9.52 -6.68 13.21
N ILE A 112 -9.15 -6.44 11.96
CA ILE A 112 -10.02 -6.77 10.81
C ILE A 112 -10.36 -8.26 10.83
N GLN A 113 -9.35 -9.13 11.04
CA GLN A 113 -9.57 -10.57 11.09
C GLN A 113 -10.41 -11.02 12.29
N GLN A 114 -10.36 -10.30 13.42
CA GLN A 114 -11.23 -10.56 14.57
C GLN A 114 -12.71 -10.27 14.26
N GLU A 115 -12.99 -9.20 13.51
CA GLU A 115 -14.35 -8.81 13.11
C GLU A 115 -14.84 -9.61 11.89
N TYR A 116 -13.93 -10.01 11.02
CA TYR A 116 -14.20 -10.75 9.79
C TYR A 116 -13.07 -11.72 9.47
N TYR A 117 -13.17 -12.93 10.01
CA TYR A 117 -12.13 -13.96 9.93
C TYR A 117 -11.76 -14.39 8.49
N GLN A 118 -12.66 -14.17 7.53
CA GLN A 118 -12.43 -14.47 6.11
C GLN A 118 -11.62 -13.39 5.40
N ALA A 119 -11.36 -12.26 6.06
CA ALA A 119 -10.52 -11.21 5.52
C ALA A 119 -9.12 -11.76 5.22
N ASP A 120 -8.71 -11.61 3.97
CA ASP A 120 -7.35 -11.88 3.53
C ASP A 120 -6.45 -10.74 4.02
N THR A 121 -6.04 -10.83 5.28
CA THR A 121 -5.12 -9.93 5.95
C THR A 121 -4.00 -10.74 6.60
N PRO A 122 -2.72 -10.46 6.33
CA PRO A 122 -1.62 -11.18 6.96
C PRO A 122 -1.50 -10.79 8.44
N THR A 123 -1.61 -11.78 9.35
CA THR A 123 -1.69 -11.57 10.80
C THR A 123 -0.72 -12.40 11.64
N SER A 124 0.14 -13.21 11.05
CA SER A 124 1.14 -13.98 11.81
C SER A 124 2.25 -14.55 10.95
N ASP A 125 2.05 -14.61 9.64
CA ASP A 125 3.05 -15.04 8.69
C ASP A 125 3.96 -13.87 8.30
N CYS A 126 5.21 -13.91 8.76
CA CYS A 126 6.20 -12.89 8.43
C CYS A 126 6.43 -12.79 6.91
N SER A 127 6.36 -13.92 6.19
CA SER A 127 6.66 -13.98 4.75
C SER A 127 5.55 -13.38 3.87
N ALA A 128 4.33 -13.26 4.41
CA ALA A 128 3.24 -12.57 3.74
C ALA A 128 3.43 -11.04 3.70
N CYS A 129 4.28 -10.49 4.57
CA CYS A 129 4.70 -9.08 4.51
C CYS A 129 6.11 -8.95 3.94
N HIS A 130 7.07 -9.72 4.48
CA HIS A 130 8.47 -9.77 4.05
C HIS A 130 8.66 -10.77 2.92
N VAL A 131 8.02 -10.47 1.80
CA VAL A 131 7.99 -11.33 0.61
C VAL A 131 9.39 -11.46 0.04
N ALA A 132 9.83 -12.70 -0.16
CA ALA A 132 11.13 -13.00 -0.77
C ALA A 132 11.19 -12.44 -2.20
N GLU A 133 12.36 -11.97 -2.63
CA GLU A 133 12.51 -11.29 -3.93
C GLU A 133 11.98 -12.11 -5.12
N ASN A 134 12.19 -13.43 -5.10
CA ASN A 134 11.70 -14.36 -6.13
C ASN A 134 10.17 -14.51 -6.17
N ASP A 135 9.47 -14.12 -5.10
CA ASP A 135 8.01 -14.28 -4.96
C ASP A 135 7.25 -12.94 -5.10
N GLN A 136 7.97 -11.81 -5.21
CA GLN A 136 7.38 -10.47 -5.26
C GLN A 136 6.44 -10.27 -6.46
N GLU A 137 6.82 -10.73 -7.64
CA GLU A 137 6.02 -10.56 -8.86
C GLU A 137 4.70 -11.35 -8.78
N ALA A 138 4.75 -12.55 -8.19
CA ALA A 138 3.56 -13.37 -7.94
C ALA A 138 2.63 -12.70 -6.92
N GLU A 139 3.19 -12.13 -5.85
CA GLU A 139 2.39 -11.44 -4.84
C GLU A 139 1.76 -10.14 -5.39
N GLN A 140 2.49 -9.37 -6.19
CA GLN A 140 1.94 -8.21 -6.90
C GLN A 140 0.78 -8.60 -7.80
N ALA A 141 0.92 -9.67 -8.59
CA ALA A 141 -0.16 -10.17 -9.45
C ALA A 141 -1.39 -10.58 -8.64
N ARG A 142 -1.20 -11.22 -7.47
CA ARG A 142 -2.27 -11.57 -6.54
C ARG A 142 -2.99 -10.33 -6.01
N ILE A 143 -2.24 -9.30 -5.60
CA ILE A 143 -2.80 -8.03 -5.13
C ILE A 143 -3.57 -7.31 -6.25
N ILE A 144 -3.04 -7.26 -7.48
CA ILE A 144 -3.74 -6.68 -8.63
C ILE A 144 -5.05 -7.42 -8.91
N GLU A 145 -5.08 -8.75 -8.83
CA GLU A 145 -6.34 -9.49 -8.98
C GLU A 145 -7.32 -9.18 -7.85
N LYS A 146 -6.81 -8.96 -6.63
CA LYS A 146 -7.61 -8.57 -5.47
C LYS A 146 -8.26 -7.19 -5.67
N THR A 147 -7.56 -6.20 -6.24
CA THR A 147 -8.12 -4.85 -6.47
C THR A 147 -9.28 -4.85 -7.48
N LYS A 148 -9.37 -5.85 -8.37
CA LYS A 148 -10.48 -5.97 -9.34
C LYS A 148 -11.80 -6.38 -8.71
N LYS A 149 -11.79 -6.93 -7.49
CA LYS A 149 -13.00 -7.45 -6.81
C LYS A 149 -13.22 -6.71 -5.49
N THR A 150 -14.40 -6.15 -5.33
CA THR A 150 -14.78 -5.48 -4.09
C THR A 150 -15.39 -6.46 -3.09
N ASP A 151 -14.70 -6.72 -1.98
CA ASP A 151 -15.31 -7.37 -0.81
C ASP A 151 -16.13 -6.33 -0.03
N LYS A 152 -17.45 -6.34 -0.26
CA LYS A 152 -18.38 -5.40 0.39
C LYS A 152 -18.48 -5.61 1.90
N THR A 153 -18.28 -6.84 2.38
CA THR A 153 -18.31 -7.15 3.81
C THR A 153 -17.08 -6.56 4.48
N LEU A 154 -15.90 -6.76 3.90
CA LEU A 154 -14.65 -6.18 4.36
C LEU A 154 -14.73 -4.64 4.41
N LEU A 155 -15.22 -3.99 3.36
CA LEU A 155 -15.39 -2.53 3.36
C LEU A 155 -16.32 -2.04 4.47
N LYS A 156 -17.42 -2.77 4.73
CA LYS A 156 -18.33 -2.43 5.82
C LYS A 156 -17.64 -2.55 7.18
N VAL A 157 -16.84 -3.59 7.39
CA VAL A 157 -16.07 -3.81 8.61
C VAL A 157 -15.07 -2.68 8.82
N ILE A 158 -14.25 -2.36 7.81
CA ILE A 158 -13.26 -1.27 7.86
C ILE A 158 -13.95 0.06 8.24
N LYS A 159 -15.07 0.40 7.59
CA LYS A 159 -15.84 1.61 7.88
C LYS A 159 -16.40 1.64 9.30
N MET A 160 -16.82 0.50 9.83
CA MET A 160 -17.36 0.41 11.20
C MET A 160 -16.29 0.53 12.28
N MET A 161 -15.08 0.03 12.00
CA MET A 161 -13.96 0.09 12.94
C MET A 161 -13.50 1.52 13.25
N LYS A 162 -13.84 2.50 12.39
CA LYS A 162 -13.37 3.90 12.48
C LYS A 162 -11.87 3.94 12.79
N THR A 163 -11.07 3.26 11.98
CA THR A 163 -9.65 3.00 12.20
C THR A 163 -8.93 4.30 12.59
N LYS A 164 -8.78 4.54 13.90
CA LYS A 164 -7.87 5.55 14.41
C LYS A 164 -6.48 4.95 14.30
N ALA A 165 -5.47 5.78 14.04
CA ALA A 165 -4.07 5.36 14.07
C ALA A 165 -3.83 4.46 15.29
N PHE A 166 -3.22 3.30 15.05
CA PHE A 166 -3.00 2.29 16.08
C PHE A 166 -1.77 2.70 16.91
N TYR A 167 -1.99 3.65 17.82
CA TYR A 167 -1.00 4.08 18.81
C TYR A 167 -1.71 4.50 20.10
#